data_AF-A0A1Q9DB55-F1
#
_entry.id   AF-A0A1Q9DB55-F1
#
_cell.length_a   1.000
_cell.length_b   1.000
_cell.length_c   1.000
_cell.angle_alpha   90.00
_cell.angle_beta   90.00
_cell.angle_gamma   90.00
#
_symmetry.space_group_name_H-M   'P 1'
#
loop_
_entity.id
_entity.type
_entity.pdbx_description
1 polymer ?
#
loop_
_entity_poly.entity_id
_entity_poly.type
_entity_poly.pdbx_seq_one_letter_code
_entity_poly.pdbx_strand_id
1 'polypeptide(L)'
;MSTSTSAPAATPETSAGAGDDRTSLPWAAIPRYVPGVTDTTEYGKKLKFLAEVWPKEHLSSLAPRVALLCEGSAFKKIARLDAAKLKVADTTGVELIVKTLGGAWGQTILEEKYEQFEKAIFGTVQRSDETHDSYLARHDIHFEELLAQNITFEELRSYVLLRQSQLSSDDKKRIVVEHGGKLTYEKVKSSIRLLGSRFFGEFQGQRANPRTKVYDANTLEEFYAEEPEKAFQATATSSNPSLDENEGELEPEFLEAMAAQEDSDALQVQSFEEELEGYFQETPDLQEALVSYLEARSRLLAKKKSRGFWPVGGSGKGGGKGGRGFKGGKGRGKSGREQLLARLNEWQR
;
A
#
# COMPACT_ATOMS: atom_id res chain seq x y z
N MET A 1 34.81 -26.37 -97.39
CA MET A 1 33.92 -27.54 -97.22
C MET A 1 33.34 -27.43 -95.82
N SER A 2 32.20 -26.76 -95.67
CA SER A 2 30.86 -27.39 -95.53
C SER A 2 30.69 -27.98 -94.11
N THR A 3 30.08 -27.22 -93.18
CA THR A 3 28.70 -27.39 -92.63
C THR A 3 28.53 -28.69 -91.83
N SER A 4 27.97 -28.79 -90.62
CA SER A 4 26.94 -28.06 -89.84
C SER A 4 26.99 -28.65 -88.39
N THR A 5 26.45 -28.08 -87.31
CA THR A 5 25.03 -27.86 -86.97
C THR A 5 24.92 -27.20 -85.57
N SER A 6 23.94 -26.29 -85.45
CA SER A 6 23.20 -25.68 -84.31
C SER A 6 23.20 -26.39 -82.93
N ALA A 7 22.92 -25.86 -81.74
CA ALA A 7 22.50 -24.57 -81.11
C ALA A 7 22.07 -24.95 -79.65
N PRO A 8 21.40 -24.12 -78.80
CA PRO A 8 21.71 -22.79 -78.28
C PRO A 8 21.54 -22.62 -76.73
N ALA A 9 21.95 -21.44 -76.24
CA ALA A 9 21.42 -20.64 -75.12
C ALA A 9 21.56 -21.11 -73.65
N ALA A 10 22.51 -20.49 -72.95
CA ALA A 10 22.40 -20.14 -71.53
C ALA A 10 22.64 -18.62 -71.38
N THR A 11 21.67 -17.94 -70.78
CA THR A 11 21.71 -16.53 -70.36
C THR A 11 22.92 -16.24 -69.45
N PRO A 12 23.63 -15.10 -69.60
CA PRO A 12 24.69 -14.75 -68.68
C PRO A 12 24.10 -14.18 -67.39
N GLU A 13 24.71 -14.63 -66.30
CA GLU A 13 24.37 -14.36 -64.91
C GLU A 13 24.57 -12.89 -64.52
N THR A 14 23.67 -12.44 -63.66
CA THR A 14 23.74 -11.20 -62.88
C THR A 14 24.77 -11.37 -61.75
N SER A 15 25.76 -10.49 -61.66
CA SER A 15 26.49 -10.16 -60.42
C SER A 15 27.24 -8.82 -60.64
N ALA A 16 27.31 -7.85 -59.73
CA ALA A 16 26.94 -7.78 -58.34
C ALA A 16 26.49 -6.33 -58.01
N GLY A 17 25.31 -6.19 -57.41
CA GLY A 17 24.92 -4.97 -56.73
C GLY A 17 25.44 -5.01 -55.29
N ALA A 18 26.13 -3.94 -54.88
CA ALA A 18 26.58 -3.73 -53.51
C ALA A 18 25.41 -3.88 -52.52
N GLY A 19 25.62 -4.65 -51.46
CA GLY A 19 24.64 -4.89 -50.40
C GLY A 19 24.30 -3.59 -49.67
N ASP A 20 23.03 -3.20 -49.75
CA ASP A 20 22.42 -2.16 -48.93
C ASP A 20 21.85 -2.86 -47.68
N ASP A 21 22.57 -2.78 -46.56
CA ASP A 21 22.09 -3.19 -45.23
C ASP A 21 20.96 -2.22 -44.80
N ARG A 22 19.79 -2.35 -45.41
CA ARG A 22 18.56 -1.69 -44.97
C ARG A 22 18.10 -2.36 -43.68
N THR A 23 18.56 -1.85 -42.54
CA THR A 23 17.86 -2.06 -41.27
C THR A 23 16.44 -1.52 -41.42
N SER A 24 15.47 -2.41 -41.59
CA SER A 24 14.07 -2.03 -41.70
C SER A 24 13.59 -1.52 -40.33
N LEU A 25 13.50 -0.20 -40.21
CA LEU A 25 12.98 0.43 -39.00
C LEU A 25 11.58 -0.11 -38.67
N PRO A 26 11.25 -0.34 -37.38
CA PRO A 26 9.99 -0.95 -36.97
C PRO A 26 8.84 0.08 -37.00
N TRP A 27 8.59 0.68 -38.16
CA TRP A 27 7.58 1.74 -38.35
C TRP A 27 6.17 1.32 -37.97
N ALA A 28 5.85 0.04 -38.10
CA ALA A 28 4.55 -0.54 -37.71
C ALA A 28 4.37 -0.62 -36.18
N ALA A 29 5.45 -0.53 -35.40
CA ALA A 29 5.39 -0.58 -33.94
C ALA A 29 4.95 0.75 -33.31
N ILE A 30 4.87 1.85 -34.08
CA ILE A 30 4.43 3.14 -33.55
C ILE A 30 2.91 3.09 -33.30
N PRO A 31 2.45 3.24 -32.05
CA PRO A 31 1.02 3.18 -31.74
C PRO A 31 0.28 4.40 -32.30
N ARG A 32 -0.96 4.17 -32.76
CA ARG A 32 -1.91 5.22 -33.14
C ARG A 32 -2.56 5.84 -31.91
N TYR A 33 -2.84 7.14 -31.95
CA TYR A 33 -3.56 7.86 -30.89
C TYR A 33 -4.93 8.33 -31.36
N VAL A 34 -5.99 7.79 -30.75
CA VAL A 34 -7.38 8.13 -31.03
C VAL A 34 -7.98 8.83 -29.81
N PRO A 35 -8.36 10.12 -29.91
CA PRO A 35 -8.96 10.86 -28.79
C PRO A 35 -10.20 10.16 -28.24
N GLY A 36 -10.28 10.02 -26.91
CA GLY A 36 -11.42 9.40 -26.22
C GLY A 36 -11.42 7.87 -26.23
N VAL A 37 -10.48 7.23 -26.92
CA VAL A 37 -10.30 5.77 -26.94
C VAL A 37 -8.94 5.38 -26.38
N THR A 38 -7.87 6.07 -26.77
CA THR A 38 -6.51 5.78 -26.31
C THR A 38 -6.25 6.43 -24.95
N ASP A 39 -5.80 5.64 -23.97
CA ASP A 39 -5.30 6.16 -22.70
C ASP A 39 -3.98 6.93 -22.91
N THR A 40 -3.96 8.20 -22.52
CA THR A 40 -2.82 9.09 -22.76
C THR A 40 -1.59 8.70 -21.93
N THR A 41 -1.79 8.09 -20.77
CA THR A 41 -0.70 7.67 -19.87
C THR A 41 -0.02 6.41 -20.41
N GLU A 42 -0.81 5.41 -20.81
CA GLU A 42 -0.30 4.18 -21.45
C GLU A 42 0.39 4.50 -22.78
N TYR A 43 -0.19 5.40 -23.57
CA TYR A 43 0.41 5.89 -24.82
C TYR A 43 1.77 6.54 -24.58
N GLY A 44 1.87 7.41 -23.57
CA GLY A 44 3.12 8.04 -23.17
C GLY A 44 4.20 7.03 -22.77
N LYS A 45 3.85 6.01 -21.97
CA LYS A 45 4.77 4.93 -21.58
C LYS A 45 5.28 4.14 -22.79
N LYS A 46 4.38 3.76 -23.71
CA LYS A 46 4.74 3.05 -24.95
C LYS A 46 5.68 3.86 -25.82
N LEU A 47 5.43 5.15 -26.00
CA LEU A 47 6.30 6.03 -26.78
C LEU A 47 7.65 6.27 -26.12
N LYS A 48 7.72 6.38 -24.79
CA LYS A 48 8.99 6.48 -24.06
C LYS A 48 9.85 5.24 -24.30
N PHE A 49 9.29 4.05 -24.06
CA PHE A 49 9.99 2.79 -24.33
C PHE A 49 10.43 2.71 -25.80
N LEU A 50 9.54 3.05 -26.73
CA LEU A 50 9.85 3.02 -28.16
C LEU A 50 11.01 3.96 -28.53
N ALA A 51 11.05 5.15 -27.94
CA ALA A 51 12.11 6.12 -28.18
C ALA A 51 13.47 5.66 -27.61
N GLU A 52 13.47 4.92 -26.50
CA GLU A 52 14.69 4.33 -25.91
C GLU A 52 15.26 3.18 -26.75
N VAL A 53 14.40 2.39 -27.39
CA VAL A 53 14.81 1.27 -28.27
C VAL A 53 14.99 1.67 -29.74
N TRP A 54 14.65 2.91 -30.11
CA TRP A 54 14.76 3.37 -31.50
C TRP A 54 16.24 3.59 -31.90
N PRO A 55 16.64 3.23 -33.13
CA PRO A 55 18.00 3.52 -33.60
C PRO A 55 18.31 5.02 -33.52
N LYS A 56 19.41 5.37 -32.84
CA LYS A 56 19.80 6.77 -32.55
C LYS A 56 19.92 7.62 -33.81
N GLU A 57 20.43 7.03 -34.89
CA GLU A 57 20.62 7.67 -36.20
C GLU A 57 19.28 8.11 -36.83
N HIS A 58 18.18 7.47 -36.43
CA HIS A 58 16.84 7.69 -37.00
C HIS A 58 15.85 8.35 -36.02
N LEU A 59 16.29 8.79 -34.84
CA LEU A 59 15.42 9.43 -33.85
C LEU A 59 14.70 10.68 -34.39
N SER A 60 15.37 11.45 -35.25
CA SER A 60 14.81 12.65 -35.90
C SER A 60 13.57 12.40 -36.76
N SER A 61 13.32 11.14 -37.12
CA SER A 61 12.18 10.72 -37.93
C SER A 61 11.04 10.10 -37.12
N LEU A 62 11.25 9.80 -35.83
CA LEU A 62 10.26 9.17 -34.96
C LEU A 62 9.12 10.12 -34.60
N ALA A 63 9.43 11.29 -34.03
CA ALA A 63 8.42 12.27 -33.59
C ALA A 63 7.50 12.76 -34.72
N PRO A 64 7.98 13.09 -35.94
CA PRO A 64 7.10 13.44 -37.06
C PRO A 64 6.16 12.30 -37.43
N ARG A 65 6.62 11.05 -37.33
CA ARG A 65 5.80 9.88 -37.63
C ARG A 65 4.73 9.64 -36.56
N VAL A 66 5.08 9.79 -35.29
CA VAL A 66 4.15 9.75 -34.16
C VAL A 66 3.06 10.82 -34.32
N ALA A 67 3.44 12.05 -34.68
CA ALA A 67 2.51 13.15 -34.92
C ALA A 67 1.46 12.82 -36.00
N LEU A 68 1.88 12.18 -37.09
CA LEU A 68 1.00 11.77 -38.19
C LEU A 68 0.09 10.58 -37.84
N LEU A 69 0.38 9.86 -36.77
CA LEU A 69 -0.46 8.75 -36.25
C LEU A 69 -1.41 9.21 -35.14
N CYS A 70 -1.49 10.51 -34.87
CA CYS A 70 -2.52 11.09 -34.03
C CYS A 70 -3.74 11.47 -34.88
N GLU A 71 -4.94 11.19 -34.39
CA GLU A 71 -6.18 11.43 -35.14
C GLU A 71 -7.05 12.54 -34.54
N GLY A 72 -7.97 13.07 -35.35
CA GLY A 72 -9.02 13.97 -34.90
C GLY A 72 -8.52 15.24 -34.18
N SER A 73 -9.08 15.50 -33.00
CA SER A 73 -8.76 16.69 -32.19
C SER A 73 -7.33 16.69 -31.64
N ALA A 74 -6.71 15.51 -31.46
CA ALA A 74 -5.31 15.40 -31.03
C ALA A 74 -4.35 15.90 -32.10
N PHE A 75 -4.56 15.52 -33.37
CA PHE A 75 -3.75 16.02 -34.48
C PHE A 75 -3.82 17.54 -34.60
N LYS A 76 -5.02 18.13 -34.42
CA LYS A 76 -5.19 19.60 -34.46
C LYS A 76 -4.33 20.32 -33.41
N LYS A 77 -4.10 19.70 -32.24
CA LYS A 77 -3.22 20.26 -31.20
C LYS A 77 -1.74 20.14 -31.61
N ILE A 78 -1.34 18.95 -32.07
CA ILE A 78 0.04 18.66 -32.48
C ILE A 78 0.46 19.47 -33.70
N ALA A 79 -0.44 19.69 -34.67
CA ALA A 79 -0.16 20.45 -35.89
C ALA A 79 0.17 21.93 -35.63
N ARG A 80 -0.06 22.45 -34.42
CA ARG A 80 0.34 23.80 -34.00
C ARG A 80 1.76 23.86 -33.45
N LEU A 81 2.40 22.71 -33.22
CA LEU A 81 3.79 22.64 -32.77
C LEU A 81 4.72 23.02 -33.91
N ASP A 82 5.85 23.63 -33.56
CA ASP A 82 6.91 23.95 -34.51
C ASP A 82 7.54 22.66 -35.05
N ALA A 83 7.50 22.49 -36.38
CA ALA A 83 8.05 21.32 -37.06
C ALA A 83 9.55 21.12 -36.78
N ALA A 84 10.31 22.20 -36.55
CA ALA A 84 11.73 22.09 -36.21
C ALA A 84 11.96 21.36 -34.87
N LYS A 85 11.06 21.56 -33.89
CA LYS A 85 11.12 20.91 -32.57
C LYS A 85 10.73 19.44 -32.61
N LEU A 86 10.08 18.99 -33.69
CA LEU A 86 9.75 17.58 -33.89
C LEU A 86 10.84 16.82 -34.63
N LYS A 87 11.75 17.49 -35.35
CA LYS A 87 12.81 16.85 -36.14
C LYS A 87 14.17 16.86 -35.43
N VAL A 88 14.18 16.54 -34.14
CA VAL A 88 15.39 16.54 -33.28
C VAL A 88 15.92 15.12 -33.13
N ALA A 89 17.24 14.95 -33.07
CA ALA A 89 17.90 13.63 -32.94
C ALA A 89 17.89 13.05 -31.51
N ASP A 90 17.02 13.57 -30.63
CA ASP A 90 16.86 13.13 -29.25
C ASP A 90 15.39 12.79 -28.94
N THR A 91 15.09 12.48 -27.68
CA THR A 91 13.74 12.11 -27.24
C THR A 91 12.80 13.31 -27.03
N THR A 92 13.30 14.54 -27.09
CA THR A 92 12.54 15.75 -26.73
C THR A 92 11.37 16.01 -27.66
N GLY A 93 11.50 15.67 -28.95
CA GLY A 93 10.42 15.81 -29.92
C GLY A 93 9.24 14.89 -29.63
N VAL A 94 9.50 13.65 -29.20
CA VAL A 94 8.45 12.68 -28.85
C VAL A 94 7.83 13.05 -27.50
N GLU A 95 8.66 13.48 -26.55
CA GLU A 95 8.21 14.02 -25.25
C GLU A 95 7.27 15.22 -25.43
N LEU A 96 7.60 16.14 -26.33
CA LEU A 96 6.76 17.31 -26.63
C LEU A 96 5.37 16.90 -27.14
N ILE A 97 5.29 15.86 -27.97
CA ILE A 97 4.01 15.33 -28.46
C ILE A 97 3.20 14.76 -27.30
N VAL A 98 3.80 13.91 -26.47
CA VAL A 98 3.11 13.30 -25.31
C VAL A 98 2.59 14.37 -24.36
N LYS A 99 3.41 15.38 -24.04
CA LYS A 99 3.00 16.53 -23.21
C LYS A 99 1.85 17.32 -23.84
N THR A 100 1.88 17.54 -25.15
CA THR A 100 0.83 18.28 -25.89
C THR A 100 -0.50 17.52 -25.90
N LEU A 101 -0.45 16.19 -25.88
CA LEU A 101 -1.63 15.32 -25.73
C LEU A 101 -2.16 15.28 -24.29
N GLY A 102 -1.42 15.82 -23.32
CA GLY A 102 -1.75 15.81 -21.90
C GLY A 102 -1.24 14.57 -21.15
N GLY A 103 -0.29 13.84 -21.73
CA GLY A 103 0.36 12.69 -21.10
C GLY A 103 1.62 13.08 -20.32
N ALA A 104 2.00 12.23 -19.37
CA ALA A 104 3.29 12.31 -18.68
C ALA A 104 4.37 11.56 -19.47
N TRP A 105 5.58 12.12 -19.52
CA TRP A 105 6.75 11.45 -20.10
C TRP A 105 7.57 10.80 -18.97
N GLY A 106 7.42 9.48 -18.81
CA GLY A 106 7.94 8.73 -17.65
C GLY A 106 6.92 8.60 -16.51
N GLN A 107 7.27 7.88 -15.44
CA GLN A 107 6.61 8.10 -14.16
C GLN A 107 6.82 9.58 -13.81
N THR A 108 5.80 10.25 -13.27
CA THR A 108 6.09 11.57 -12.73
C THR A 108 7.13 11.39 -11.63
N ILE A 109 8.18 12.23 -11.60
CA ILE A 109 9.22 12.22 -10.53
C ILE A 109 8.58 12.12 -9.13
N LEU A 110 7.39 12.68 -9.02
CA LEU A 110 6.49 12.67 -7.88
C LEU A 110 5.95 11.27 -7.53
N GLU A 111 5.39 10.53 -8.48
CA GLU A 111 4.89 9.17 -8.23
C GLU A 111 6.03 8.22 -7.84
N GLU A 112 7.17 8.33 -8.52
CA GLU A 112 8.37 7.55 -8.23
C GLU A 112 8.88 7.84 -6.81
N LYS A 113 8.95 9.12 -6.42
CA LYS A 113 9.27 9.53 -5.04
C LYS A 113 8.33 8.93 -4.02
N TYR A 114 7.01 8.96 -4.28
CA TYR A 114 6.01 8.40 -3.38
C TYR A 114 6.17 6.89 -3.20
N GLU A 115 6.37 6.17 -4.31
CA GLU A 115 6.57 4.73 -4.31
C GLU A 115 7.84 4.34 -3.53
N GLN A 116 8.92 5.08 -3.71
CA GLN A 116 10.17 4.88 -2.98
C GLN A 116 10.02 5.16 -1.48
N PHE A 117 9.30 6.23 -1.11
CA PHE A 117 8.97 6.50 0.30
C PHE A 117 8.18 5.35 0.94
N GLU A 118 7.14 4.83 0.28
CA GLU A 118 6.39 3.68 0.81
C GLU A 118 7.30 2.47 1.00
N LYS A 119 8.09 2.11 -0.01
CA LYS A 119 8.99 0.94 0.06
C LYS A 119 10.01 1.08 1.17
N ALA A 120 10.69 2.22 1.26
CA ALA A 120 11.76 2.44 2.24
C ALA A 120 11.22 2.56 3.67
N ILE A 121 10.20 3.39 3.91
CA ILE A 121 9.74 3.73 5.26
C ILE A 121 8.77 2.70 5.83
N PHE A 122 7.88 2.15 5.00
CA PHE A 122 6.78 1.29 5.46
C PHE A 122 6.87 -0.15 4.94
N GLY A 123 7.53 -0.37 3.80
CA GLY A 123 7.70 -1.71 3.20
C GLY A 123 8.96 -2.45 3.65
N THR A 124 9.96 -1.74 4.18
CA THR A 124 11.25 -2.32 4.57
C THR A 124 11.22 -2.73 6.04
N VAL A 125 10.65 -3.90 6.28
CA VAL A 125 10.65 -4.57 7.59
C VAL A 125 11.28 -5.94 7.43
N GLN A 126 12.06 -6.36 8.42
CA GLN A 126 12.64 -7.71 8.43
C GLN A 126 11.53 -8.75 8.60
N ARG A 127 11.47 -9.72 7.70
CA ARG A 127 10.50 -10.81 7.81
C ARG A 127 10.96 -11.87 8.82
N SER A 128 10.02 -12.63 9.37
CA SER A 128 10.32 -13.65 10.38
C SER A 128 11.20 -14.79 9.86
N ASP A 129 11.14 -15.05 8.56
CA ASP A 129 11.88 -16.07 7.83
C ASP A 129 13.10 -15.50 7.08
N GLU A 130 13.45 -14.24 7.30
CA GLU A 130 14.52 -13.54 6.59
C GLU A 130 15.80 -13.41 7.43
N THR A 131 16.95 -13.70 6.82
CA THR A 131 18.27 -13.49 7.41
C THR A 131 18.58 -12.00 7.60
N HIS A 132 19.38 -11.65 8.61
CA HIS A 132 19.79 -10.25 8.85
C HIS A 132 20.44 -9.60 7.63
N ASP A 133 21.35 -10.30 6.93
CA ASP A 133 22.09 -9.73 5.79
C ASP A 133 21.16 -9.41 4.60
N SER A 134 20.17 -10.27 4.33
CA SER A 134 19.13 -9.99 3.32
C SER A 134 18.35 -8.72 3.66
N TYR A 135 17.95 -8.57 4.93
CA TYR A 135 17.22 -7.38 5.36
C TYR A 135 18.07 -6.11 5.23
N LEU A 136 19.34 -6.15 5.65
CA LEU A 136 20.27 -5.03 5.51
C LEU A 136 20.46 -4.64 4.05
N ALA A 137 20.63 -5.61 3.14
CA ALA A 137 20.76 -5.34 1.72
C ALA A 137 19.51 -4.65 1.13
N ARG A 138 18.30 -5.10 1.48
CA ARG A 138 17.06 -4.43 1.03
C ARG A 138 16.96 -3.02 1.60
N HIS A 139 17.33 -2.85 2.86
CA HIS A 139 17.33 -1.56 3.53
C HIS A 139 18.29 -0.57 2.85
N ASP A 140 19.52 -0.99 2.58
CA ASP A 140 20.53 -0.15 1.93
C ASP A 140 20.07 0.29 0.55
N ILE A 141 19.58 -0.63 -0.30
CA ILE A 141 19.07 -0.32 -1.64
C ILE A 141 17.97 0.75 -1.57
N HIS A 142 16.94 0.54 -0.74
CA HIS A 142 15.80 1.45 -0.69
C HIS A 142 16.16 2.82 -0.10
N PHE A 143 17.05 2.88 0.89
CA PHE A 143 17.45 4.15 1.51
C PHE A 143 18.50 4.91 0.68
N GLU A 144 19.38 4.22 -0.05
CA GLU A 144 20.31 4.84 -0.99
C GLU A 144 19.56 5.60 -2.10
N GLU A 145 18.44 5.04 -2.59
CA GLU A 145 17.56 5.73 -3.55
C GLU A 145 16.98 7.03 -2.97
N LEU A 146 16.51 7.03 -1.72
CA LEU A 146 16.00 8.23 -1.06
C LEU A 146 17.10 9.27 -0.83
N LEU A 147 18.31 8.83 -0.45
CA LEU A 147 19.46 9.70 -0.23
C LEU A 147 19.92 10.35 -1.54
N ALA A 148 19.97 9.59 -2.64
CA ALA A 148 20.31 10.11 -3.96
C ALA A 148 19.38 11.24 -4.42
N GLN A 149 18.12 11.21 -3.96
CA GLN A 149 17.11 12.23 -4.26
C GLN A 149 17.17 13.47 -3.36
N ASN A 150 18.09 13.52 -2.39
CA ASN A 150 18.26 14.62 -1.43
C ASN A 150 16.95 14.96 -0.69
N ILE A 151 16.20 13.94 -0.31
CA ILE A 151 14.94 14.11 0.42
C ILE A 151 15.19 14.74 1.78
N THR A 152 14.40 15.75 2.13
CA THR A 152 14.49 16.40 3.43
C THR A 152 13.54 15.77 4.46
N PHE A 153 13.85 15.94 5.75
CA PHE A 153 12.96 15.51 6.82
C PHE A 153 11.59 16.22 6.78
N GLU A 154 11.53 17.43 6.23
CA GLU A 154 10.30 18.21 6.09
C GLU A 154 9.37 17.60 5.04
N GLU A 155 9.94 17.10 3.94
CA GLU A 155 9.21 16.34 2.91
C GLU A 155 8.71 15.01 3.49
N LEU A 156 9.56 14.28 4.23
CA LEU A 156 9.16 13.06 4.93
C LEU A 156 8.02 13.31 5.93
N ARG A 157 8.09 14.36 6.75
CA ARG A 157 7.01 14.73 7.67
C ARG A 157 5.69 14.97 6.94
N SER A 158 5.75 15.68 5.82
CA SER A 158 4.58 16.02 5.02
C SER A 158 3.96 14.78 4.36
N TYR A 159 4.82 13.86 3.91
CA TYR A 159 4.44 12.56 3.41
C TYR A 159 3.71 11.72 4.47
N VAL A 160 4.34 11.51 5.63
CA VAL A 160 3.79 10.71 6.73
C VAL A 160 2.46 11.28 7.20
N LEU A 161 2.35 12.62 7.31
CA LEU A 161 1.10 13.30 7.66
C LEU A 161 -0.02 12.99 6.67
N LEU A 162 0.25 13.06 5.36
CA LEU A 162 -0.75 12.78 4.34
C LEU A 162 -1.13 11.29 4.31
N ARG A 163 -0.14 10.39 4.43
CA ARG A 163 -0.35 8.94 4.42
C ARG A 163 -1.27 8.50 5.56
N GLN A 164 -0.99 8.96 6.78
CA GLN A 164 -1.77 8.60 7.97
C GLN A 164 -3.08 9.38 8.12
N SER A 165 -3.33 10.36 7.26
CA SER A 165 -4.66 10.98 7.21
C SER A 165 -5.71 9.98 6.75
N GLN A 166 -6.92 10.08 7.30
CA GLN A 166 -8.06 9.27 6.90
C GLN A 166 -8.79 9.82 5.65
N LEU A 167 -8.08 10.54 4.79
CA LEU A 167 -8.59 10.97 3.50
C LEU A 167 -8.70 9.78 2.54
N SER A 168 -9.60 9.89 1.56
CA SER A 168 -9.71 8.88 0.50
C SER A 168 -8.41 8.80 -0.32
N SER A 169 -8.18 7.68 -0.99
CA SER A 169 -7.02 7.50 -1.87
C SER A 169 -7.00 8.53 -3.01
N ASP A 170 -8.17 8.89 -3.53
CA ASP A 170 -8.33 9.89 -4.59
C ASP A 170 -8.03 11.31 -4.10
N ASP A 171 -8.47 11.66 -2.89
CA ASP A 171 -8.13 12.95 -2.26
C ASP A 171 -6.63 13.06 -1.99
N LYS A 172 -6.01 11.99 -1.50
CA LYS A 172 -4.55 11.95 -1.29
C LYS A 172 -3.82 12.20 -2.60
N LYS A 173 -4.16 11.47 -3.68
CA LYS A 173 -3.60 11.66 -5.02
C LYS A 173 -3.79 13.09 -5.52
N ARG A 174 -4.99 13.66 -5.35
CA ARG A 174 -5.29 15.04 -5.75
C ARG A 174 -4.39 16.04 -5.06
N ILE A 175 -4.19 15.92 -3.73
CA ILE A 175 -3.28 16.79 -2.97
C ILE A 175 -1.87 16.70 -3.54
N VAL A 176 -1.40 15.50 -3.87
CA VAL A 176 -0.04 15.34 -4.40
C VAL A 176 0.13 16.05 -5.74
N VAL A 177 -0.82 15.82 -6.65
CA VAL A 177 -0.81 16.38 -8.01
C VAL A 177 -0.94 17.91 -7.98
N GLU A 178 -1.84 18.44 -7.16
CA GLU A 178 -2.08 19.89 -7.05
C GLU A 178 -0.85 20.67 -6.56
N HIS A 179 -0.05 20.07 -5.69
CA HIS A 179 1.19 20.69 -5.18
C HIS A 179 2.42 20.37 -6.03
N GLY A 180 2.25 19.75 -7.19
CA GLY A 180 3.34 19.45 -8.13
C GLY A 180 4.46 18.61 -7.50
N GLY A 181 4.12 17.79 -6.50
CA GLY A 181 5.06 16.89 -5.82
C GLY A 181 5.97 17.55 -4.80
N LYS A 182 5.86 18.85 -4.58
CA LYS A 182 6.52 19.55 -3.46
C LYS A 182 5.55 19.67 -2.29
N LEU A 183 5.47 18.58 -1.51
CA LEU A 183 4.68 18.53 -0.28
C LEU A 183 5.37 19.35 0.81
N THR A 184 4.95 20.60 0.99
CA THR A 184 5.32 21.34 2.19
C THR A 184 4.30 21.10 3.28
N TYR A 185 4.76 21.10 4.53
CA TYR A 185 3.92 20.82 5.69
C TYR A 185 2.68 21.72 5.73
N GLU A 186 2.85 23.04 5.53
CA GLU A 186 1.72 23.98 5.58
C GLU A 186 0.71 23.76 4.44
N LYS A 187 1.18 23.41 3.24
CA LYS A 187 0.29 23.10 2.11
C LYS A 187 -0.53 21.85 2.39
N VAL A 188 0.12 20.75 2.78
CA VAL A 188 -0.56 19.49 3.10
C VAL A 188 -1.55 19.67 4.26
N LYS A 189 -1.13 20.34 5.34
CA LYS A 189 -1.98 20.68 6.48
C LYS A 189 -3.20 21.52 6.06
N SER A 190 -3.02 22.51 5.19
CA SER A 190 -4.12 23.33 4.68
C SER A 190 -5.11 22.51 3.85
N SER A 191 -4.62 21.63 2.98
CA SER A 191 -5.46 20.75 2.16
C SER A 191 -6.24 19.74 3.01
N ILE A 192 -5.60 19.12 4.01
CA ILE A 192 -6.27 18.21 4.94
C ILE A 192 -7.38 18.93 5.70
N ARG A 193 -7.13 20.15 6.20
CA ARG A 193 -8.15 20.95 6.90
C ARG A 193 -9.31 21.35 6.00
N LEU A 194 -9.02 21.70 4.75
CA LEU A 194 -10.03 22.08 3.77
C LEU A 194 -10.97 20.91 3.47
N LEU A 195 -10.40 19.74 3.15
CA LEU A 195 -11.17 18.53 2.84
C LEU A 195 -11.89 17.96 4.08
N GLY A 196 -11.32 18.13 5.27
CA GLY A 196 -11.96 17.77 6.53
C GLY A 196 -13.02 18.77 7.01
N SER A 197 -13.17 19.93 6.36
CA SER A 197 -14.14 20.94 6.76
C SER A 197 -15.57 20.52 6.39
N ARG A 198 -16.52 20.78 7.29
CA ARG A 198 -17.95 20.49 7.07
C ARG A 198 -18.48 21.14 5.77
N PHE A 199 -17.98 22.32 5.44
CA PHE A 199 -18.36 23.07 4.24
C PHE A 199 -18.10 22.30 2.94
N PHE A 200 -16.97 21.59 2.84
CA PHE A 200 -16.64 20.82 1.63
C PHE A 200 -17.48 19.55 1.50
N GLY A 201 -17.80 18.89 2.63
CA GLY A 201 -18.68 17.73 2.65
C GLY A 201 -20.12 18.09 2.24
N GLU A 202 -20.64 19.20 2.77
CA GLU A 202 -21.98 19.70 2.42
C GLU A 202 -22.06 20.13 0.94
N PHE A 203 -21.01 20.77 0.40
CA PHE A 203 -20.96 21.18 -1.00
C PHE A 203 -20.96 20.00 -1.99
N GLN A 204 -20.45 18.83 -1.57
CA GLN A 204 -20.45 17.60 -2.37
C GLN A 204 -21.66 16.69 -2.09
N GLY A 205 -22.61 17.12 -1.25
CA GLY A 205 -23.79 16.31 -0.90
C GLY A 205 -23.48 15.11 0.00
N GLN A 206 -22.31 15.07 0.63
CA GLN A 206 -21.91 14.04 1.59
C GLN A 206 -22.56 14.33 2.95
N ARG A 207 -23.08 13.30 3.63
CA ARG A 207 -23.60 13.44 5.00
C ARG A 207 -22.49 13.93 5.93
N ALA A 208 -22.84 14.76 6.91
CA ALA A 208 -21.89 15.33 7.86
C ALA A 208 -21.03 14.23 8.51
N ASN A 209 -19.70 14.38 8.44
CA ASN A 209 -18.75 13.42 8.99
C ASN A 209 -18.89 13.37 10.52
N PRO A 210 -19.24 12.22 11.16
CA PRO A 210 -19.54 12.13 12.59
C PRO A 210 -18.29 12.21 13.49
N ARG A 211 -17.10 12.42 12.93
CA ARG A 211 -15.82 12.41 13.65
C ARG A 211 -15.60 13.73 14.41
N THR A 212 -15.97 13.75 15.69
CA THR A 212 -15.84 14.91 16.59
C THR A 212 -14.83 14.72 17.73
N LYS A 213 -14.29 13.51 17.90
CA LYS A 213 -13.33 13.20 18.97
C LYS A 213 -12.04 14.01 18.79
N VAL A 214 -11.58 14.64 19.87
CA VAL A 214 -10.31 15.37 19.94
C VAL A 214 -9.42 14.65 20.93
N TYR A 215 -8.23 14.25 20.48
CA TYR A 215 -7.27 13.52 21.29
C TYR A 215 -6.21 14.46 21.90
N ASP A 216 -5.68 14.08 23.07
CA ASP A 216 -4.50 14.75 23.63
C ASP A 216 -3.26 14.49 22.75
N ALA A 217 -2.29 15.40 22.75
CA ALA A 217 -1.06 15.28 21.96
C ALA A 217 -0.25 14.00 22.26
N ASN A 218 -0.36 13.45 23.47
CA ASN A 218 0.32 12.22 23.86
C ASN A 218 -0.54 10.96 23.65
N THR A 219 -1.70 11.09 23.02
CA THR A 219 -2.51 9.94 22.64
C THR A 219 -1.79 9.23 21.49
N LEU A 220 -1.12 8.12 21.81
CA LEU A 220 -0.58 7.20 20.82
C LEU A 220 -1.55 6.04 20.66
N GLU A 221 -2.03 5.80 19.45
CA GLU A 221 -2.76 4.57 19.15
C GLU A 221 -1.80 3.39 19.31
N GLU A 222 -2.13 2.44 20.19
CA GLU A 222 -1.51 1.12 20.19
C GLU A 222 -1.94 0.37 18.91
N PHE A 223 -1.31 0.70 17.79
CA PHE A 223 -1.61 0.14 16.46
C PHE A 223 -1.88 -1.37 16.52
N TYR A 224 -3.13 -1.76 16.23
CA TYR A 224 -3.70 -3.10 16.34
C TYR A 224 -3.79 -3.62 17.79
N ALA A 225 -4.83 -3.18 18.50
CA ALA A 225 -5.56 -4.11 19.34
C ALA A 225 -6.28 -5.06 18.38
N GLU A 226 -5.76 -6.28 18.19
CA GLU A 226 -6.72 -7.38 18.27
C GLU A 226 -7.34 -7.22 19.65
N GLU A 227 -8.59 -6.79 19.71
CA GLU A 227 -9.31 -6.81 20.97
C GLU A 227 -9.13 -8.20 21.56
N PRO A 228 -8.78 -8.31 22.86
CA PRO A 228 -8.64 -9.62 23.50
C PRO A 228 -9.90 -10.47 23.36
N GLU A 229 -11.06 -9.86 23.11
CA GLU A 229 -12.32 -10.51 22.72
C GLU A 229 -12.23 -11.20 21.35
N LYS A 230 -11.78 -10.51 20.29
CA LYS A 230 -11.58 -11.10 18.94
C LYS A 230 -10.57 -12.23 18.93
N ALA A 231 -9.50 -12.11 19.72
CA ALA A 231 -8.49 -13.16 19.81
C ALA A 231 -8.97 -14.38 20.62
N PHE A 232 -10.06 -14.28 21.40
CA PHE A 232 -10.73 -15.42 22.02
C PHE A 232 -11.73 -16.04 21.02
N GLN A 233 -12.51 -15.20 20.34
CA GLN A 233 -13.49 -15.59 19.34
C GLN A 233 -12.84 -16.32 18.16
N ALA A 234 -11.70 -15.85 17.64
CA ALA A 234 -10.94 -16.50 16.56
C ALA A 234 -10.41 -17.89 16.92
N THR A 235 -10.14 -18.16 18.21
CA THR A 235 -9.79 -19.53 18.66
C THR A 235 -11.02 -20.43 18.76
N ALA A 236 -12.16 -19.89 19.16
CA ALA A 236 -13.44 -20.61 19.23
C ALA A 236 -14.04 -20.90 17.84
N THR A 237 -13.82 -20.02 16.85
CA THR A 237 -14.32 -20.14 15.47
C THR A 237 -13.27 -20.64 14.47
N SER A 238 -12.13 -21.15 14.94
CA SER A 238 -10.98 -21.59 14.12
C SER A 238 -11.25 -22.74 13.14
N SER A 239 -12.51 -23.18 12.96
CA SER A 239 -12.92 -24.12 11.92
C SER A 239 -13.28 -23.46 10.58
N ASN A 240 -13.26 -22.13 10.43
CA ASN A 240 -13.62 -21.53 9.12
C ASN A 240 -12.75 -20.32 8.71
N PRO A 241 -11.62 -20.53 8.00
CA PRO A 241 -10.70 -19.47 7.59
C PRO A 241 -11.18 -18.66 6.36
N SER A 242 -12.50 -18.58 6.11
CA SER A 242 -13.05 -17.99 4.87
C SER A 242 -14.16 -16.97 5.08
N LEU A 243 -14.51 -16.63 6.32
CA LEU A 243 -15.49 -15.57 6.59
C LEU A 243 -14.78 -14.22 6.58
N ASP A 244 -15.12 -13.44 5.57
CA ASP A 244 -14.73 -12.06 5.31
C ASP A 244 -14.79 -11.23 6.61
N GLU A 245 -13.79 -10.38 6.86
CA GLU A 245 -13.65 -9.55 8.09
C GLU A 245 -14.78 -8.50 8.27
N ASN A 246 -15.86 -8.60 7.48
CA ASN A 246 -16.99 -7.68 7.39
C ASN A 246 -18.36 -8.35 7.66
N GLU A 247 -18.44 -9.60 8.10
CA GLU A 247 -19.69 -10.10 8.69
C GLU A 247 -19.90 -9.45 10.06
N GLY A 248 -20.88 -8.55 10.11
CA GLY A 248 -21.25 -7.83 11.33
C GLY A 248 -21.53 -8.77 12.48
N GLU A 249 -21.16 -8.35 13.68
CA GLU A 249 -21.57 -9.01 14.91
C GLU A 249 -23.09 -9.23 14.90
N LEU A 250 -23.52 -10.41 15.35
CA LEU A 250 -24.93 -10.73 15.45
C LEU A 250 -25.60 -9.76 16.43
N GLU A 251 -26.41 -8.82 15.94
CA GLU A 251 -27.04 -7.83 16.80
C GLU A 251 -28.03 -8.52 17.75
N PRO A 252 -27.99 -8.22 19.07
CA PRO A 252 -28.86 -8.87 20.04
C PRO A 252 -30.35 -8.61 19.77
N GLU A 253 -30.70 -7.43 19.25
CA GLU A 253 -32.06 -7.08 18.84
C GLU A 253 -32.55 -7.91 17.64
N PHE A 254 -31.63 -8.28 16.72
CA PHE A 254 -31.94 -9.15 15.59
C PHE A 254 -32.15 -10.59 16.05
N LEU A 255 -31.29 -11.10 16.94
CA LEU A 255 -31.42 -12.44 17.53
C LEU A 255 -32.75 -12.59 18.28
N GLU A 256 -33.12 -11.61 19.11
CA GLU A 256 -34.38 -11.61 19.86
C GLU A 256 -35.60 -11.59 18.93
N ALA A 257 -35.56 -10.78 17.86
CA ALA A 257 -36.63 -10.72 16.87
C ALA A 257 -36.80 -12.04 16.07
N MET A 258 -35.71 -12.76 15.82
CA MET A 258 -35.73 -14.07 15.15
C MET A 258 -36.22 -15.17 16.09
N ALA A 259 -35.79 -15.16 17.36
CA ALA A 259 -36.30 -16.09 18.38
C ALA A 259 -37.80 -15.90 18.61
N ALA A 260 -38.30 -14.66 18.59
CA ALA A 260 -39.73 -14.35 18.69
C ALA A 260 -40.55 -14.84 17.48
N GLN A 261 -39.90 -15.07 16.33
CA GLN A 261 -40.50 -15.71 15.16
C GLN A 261 -40.42 -17.24 15.18
N GLU A 262 -40.00 -17.81 16.32
CA GLU A 262 -39.75 -19.25 16.50
C GLU A 262 -38.71 -19.81 15.52
N ASP A 263 -37.74 -18.99 15.12
CA ASP A 263 -36.61 -19.44 14.30
C ASP A 263 -35.75 -20.45 15.07
N SER A 264 -35.50 -21.60 14.44
CA SER A 264 -34.83 -22.74 15.07
C SER A 264 -33.40 -22.43 15.52
N ASP A 265 -32.66 -21.67 14.70
CA ASP A 265 -31.26 -21.37 14.98
C ASP A 265 -31.16 -20.29 16.07
N ALA A 266 -32.04 -19.29 16.03
CA ALA A 266 -32.12 -18.26 17.08
C ALA A 266 -32.49 -18.84 18.45
N LEU A 267 -33.47 -19.75 18.52
CA LEU A 267 -33.84 -20.45 19.76
C LEU A 267 -32.69 -21.31 20.28
N GLN A 268 -31.95 -21.96 19.37
CA GLN A 268 -30.79 -22.76 19.75
C GLN A 268 -29.68 -21.89 20.34
N VAL A 269 -29.35 -20.76 19.72
CA VAL A 269 -28.37 -19.79 20.25
C VAL A 269 -28.80 -19.28 21.63
N GLN A 270 -30.06 -18.87 21.78
CA GLN A 270 -30.58 -18.40 23.07
C GLN A 270 -30.45 -19.48 24.16
N SER A 271 -30.80 -20.73 23.86
CA SER A 271 -30.69 -21.83 24.83
C SER A 271 -29.25 -22.09 25.28
N PHE A 272 -28.28 -21.95 24.36
CA PHE A 272 -26.86 -22.08 24.69
C PHE A 272 -26.36 -20.92 25.55
N GLU A 273 -26.78 -19.68 25.26
CA GLU A 273 -26.38 -18.51 26.05
C GLU A 273 -26.94 -18.58 27.48
N GLU A 274 -28.20 -19.02 27.63
CA GLU A 274 -28.83 -19.24 28.95
C GLU A 274 -28.12 -20.37 29.74
N GLU A 275 -27.76 -21.48 29.07
CA GLU A 275 -27.02 -22.58 29.70
C GLU A 275 -25.61 -22.12 30.14
N LEU A 276 -24.92 -21.37 29.28
CA LEU A 276 -23.60 -20.80 29.57
C LEU A 276 -23.64 -19.81 30.74
N GLU A 277 -24.67 -18.96 30.80
CA GLU A 277 -24.89 -18.06 31.92
C GLU A 277 -25.11 -18.85 33.22
N GLY A 278 -25.94 -19.91 33.17
CA GLY A 278 -26.13 -20.84 34.28
C GLY A 278 -24.80 -21.41 34.78
N TYR A 279 -23.92 -21.86 33.88
CA TYR A 279 -22.59 -22.36 34.26
C TYR A 279 -21.71 -21.30 34.93
N PHE A 280 -21.74 -20.04 34.48
CA PHE A 280 -21.01 -18.95 35.13
C PHE A 280 -21.56 -18.62 36.51
N GLN A 281 -22.88 -18.69 36.69
CA GLN A 281 -23.52 -18.46 37.99
C GLN A 281 -23.25 -19.60 38.99
N GLU A 282 -23.25 -20.85 38.54
CA GLU A 282 -22.97 -22.03 39.37
C GLU A 282 -21.50 -22.13 39.78
N THR A 283 -20.58 -21.66 38.92
CA THR A 283 -19.14 -21.72 39.17
C THR A 283 -18.49 -20.33 39.03
N PRO A 284 -18.60 -19.46 40.05
CA PRO A 284 -18.04 -18.10 39.99
C PRO A 284 -16.52 -18.06 39.77
N ASP A 285 -15.79 -19.07 40.26
CA ASP A 285 -14.34 -19.22 40.04
C ASP A 285 -13.97 -19.34 38.54
N LEU A 286 -14.90 -19.81 37.69
CA LEU A 286 -14.69 -19.91 36.24
C LEU A 286 -14.59 -18.52 35.60
N GLN A 287 -15.42 -17.57 36.02
CA GLN A 287 -15.38 -16.19 35.54
C GLN A 287 -14.06 -15.52 35.96
N GLU A 288 -13.63 -15.70 37.21
CA GLU A 288 -12.35 -15.18 37.70
C GLU A 288 -11.15 -15.79 36.94
N ALA A 289 -11.19 -17.09 36.68
CA ALA A 289 -10.16 -17.79 35.91
C ALA A 289 -10.10 -17.28 34.45
N LEU A 290 -11.24 -17.06 33.81
CA LEU A 290 -11.33 -16.52 32.45
C LEU A 290 -10.76 -15.10 32.36
N VAL A 291 -11.16 -14.21 33.26
CA VAL A 291 -10.64 -12.83 33.33
C VAL A 291 -9.13 -12.84 33.57
N SER A 292 -8.65 -13.63 34.53
CA SER A 292 -7.22 -13.78 34.84
C SER A 292 -6.42 -14.32 33.65
N TYR A 293 -6.96 -15.29 32.92
CA TYR A 293 -6.38 -15.80 31.68
C TYR A 293 -6.27 -14.71 30.60
N LEU A 294 -7.35 -13.97 30.36
CA LEU A 294 -7.39 -12.89 29.38
C LEU A 294 -6.38 -11.78 29.72
N GLU A 295 -6.28 -11.39 30.99
CA GLU A 295 -5.26 -10.44 31.46
C GLU A 295 -3.83 -10.97 31.31
N ALA A 296 -3.58 -12.24 31.61
CA ALA A 296 -2.26 -12.82 31.46
C ALA A 296 -1.84 -12.88 29.99
N ARG A 297 -2.78 -13.22 29.09
CA ARG A 297 -2.58 -13.26 27.65
C ARG A 297 -2.33 -11.86 27.09
N SER A 298 -3.11 -10.85 27.51
CA SER A 298 -2.91 -9.46 27.09
C SER A 298 -1.55 -8.92 27.53
N ARG A 299 -1.10 -9.21 28.76
CA ARG A 299 0.26 -8.85 29.24
C ARG A 299 1.35 -9.52 28.42
N LEU A 300 1.17 -10.76 27.95
CA LEU A 300 2.13 -11.45 27.09
C LEU A 300 2.17 -10.86 25.68
N LEU A 301 1.02 -10.51 25.11
CA LEU A 301 0.93 -9.82 23.82
C LEU A 301 1.61 -8.45 23.89
N ALA A 302 1.35 -7.67 24.95
CA ALA A 302 2.02 -6.40 25.21
C ALA A 302 3.55 -6.55 25.28
N LYS A 303 4.05 -7.59 25.96
CA LYS A 303 5.50 -7.91 26.03
C LYS A 303 6.10 -8.32 24.68
N LYS A 304 5.33 -9.04 23.84
CA LYS A 304 5.76 -9.41 22.48
C LYS A 304 5.85 -8.18 21.59
N LYS A 305 4.89 -7.25 21.74
CA LYS A 305 4.77 -6.02 20.94
C LYS A 305 5.73 -4.93 21.40
N SER A 306 6.09 -4.89 22.69
CA SER A 306 7.08 -3.96 23.25
C SER A 306 8.54 -4.28 22.88
N ARG A 307 8.77 -5.00 21.77
CA ARG A 307 10.06 -5.07 21.05
C ARG A 307 10.48 -3.71 20.44
N GLY A 308 9.97 -2.59 20.94
CA GLY A 308 10.66 -1.31 20.77
C GLY A 308 12.02 -1.37 21.46
N PHE A 309 12.98 -0.62 20.94
CA PHE A 309 14.33 -0.54 21.51
C PHE A 309 14.34 0.02 22.96
N TRP A 310 13.24 0.67 23.37
CA TRP A 310 13.00 1.17 24.72
C TRP A 310 11.58 0.80 25.20
N PRO A 311 11.38 0.50 26.50
CA PRO A 311 10.03 0.40 27.04
C PRO A 311 9.35 1.75 26.91
N VAL A 312 8.29 1.83 26.11
CA VAL A 312 7.39 2.98 26.12
C VAL A 312 6.82 3.09 27.54
N GLY A 313 7.17 4.18 28.23
CA GLY A 313 6.87 4.36 29.65
C GLY A 313 5.38 4.19 29.92
N GLY A 314 5.05 3.29 30.85
CA GLY A 314 3.69 3.13 31.36
C GLY A 314 3.20 4.43 32.00
N SER A 315 2.31 5.13 31.31
CA SER A 315 1.42 6.10 31.93
C SER A 315 0.42 5.32 32.78
N GLY A 316 0.69 5.22 34.08
CA GLY A 316 -0.19 4.47 34.99
C GLY A 316 0.43 4.15 36.36
N LYS A 317 0.99 5.14 37.06
CA LYS A 317 1.10 5.05 38.51
C LYS A 317 0.96 6.43 39.15
N GLY A 318 -0.24 6.66 39.69
CA GLY A 318 -0.61 7.87 40.40
C GLY A 318 0.27 8.17 41.61
N GLY A 319 0.32 9.45 41.94
CA GLY A 319 0.89 9.93 43.19
C GLY A 319 0.18 9.32 44.40
N GLY A 320 0.98 8.78 45.31
CA GLY A 320 0.55 8.21 46.57
C GLY A 320 1.69 8.29 47.59
N LYS A 321 1.53 9.21 48.52
CA LYS A 321 2.44 9.65 49.58
C LYS A 321 2.56 8.57 50.68
N GLY A 322 3.78 8.28 51.15
CA GLY A 322 4.02 7.85 52.54
C GLY A 322 4.68 6.48 52.75
N GLY A 323 5.70 6.45 53.63
CA GLY A 323 6.01 5.25 54.45
C GLY A 323 7.45 4.76 54.40
N ARG A 324 8.22 5.08 55.45
CA ARG A 324 9.55 4.52 55.77
C ARG A 324 9.47 3.05 56.20
N GLY A 325 10.60 2.32 56.02
CA GLY A 325 10.90 1.01 56.66
C GLY A 325 10.47 -0.17 55.79
N PHE A 326 11.23 -1.26 55.61
CA PHE A 326 11.97 -2.02 56.60
C PHE A 326 13.00 -2.94 55.91
N LYS A 327 14.02 -3.29 56.68
CA LYS A 327 15.18 -4.12 56.36
C LYS A 327 14.82 -5.61 56.44
N GLY A 328 15.22 -6.40 55.45
CA GLY A 328 15.40 -7.87 55.60
C GLY A 328 14.34 -8.74 54.94
N GLY A 329 14.79 -9.72 54.15
CA GLY A 329 13.92 -10.76 53.61
C GLY A 329 14.53 -11.50 52.42
N LYS A 330 15.45 -12.43 52.70
CA LYS A 330 15.85 -13.50 51.79
C LYS A 330 14.59 -14.29 51.40
N GLY A 331 14.20 -14.25 50.13
CA GLY A 331 13.03 -14.98 49.65
C GLY A 331 13.03 -15.09 48.14
N ARG A 332 13.77 -16.08 47.61
CA ARG A 332 13.65 -16.53 46.23
C ARG A 332 12.21 -17.03 46.05
N GLY A 333 11.36 -16.26 45.38
CA GLY A 333 10.02 -16.67 45.01
C GLY A 333 10.11 -17.88 44.08
N LYS A 334 9.63 -19.02 44.56
CA LYS A 334 9.41 -20.22 43.74
C LYS A 334 8.37 -19.89 42.67
N SER A 335 8.69 -20.17 41.41
CA SER A 335 7.78 -19.93 40.28
C SER A 335 6.45 -20.67 40.50
N GLY A 336 5.33 -20.11 40.04
CA GLY A 336 3.99 -20.70 40.20
C GLY A 336 3.88 -22.17 39.73
N ARG A 337 4.81 -22.63 38.89
CA ARG A 337 4.96 -24.05 38.51
C ARG A 337 5.27 -24.96 39.69
N GLU A 338 6.08 -24.52 40.64
CA GLU A 338 6.42 -25.31 41.85
C GLU A 338 5.27 -25.33 42.87
N GLN A 339 4.45 -24.27 42.93
CA GLN A 339 3.25 -24.26 43.79
C GLN A 339 2.15 -25.18 43.24
N LEU A 340 1.98 -25.23 41.92
CA LEU A 340 1.06 -26.16 41.26
C LEU A 340 1.50 -27.62 41.44
N LEU A 341 2.79 -27.92 41.28
CA LEU A 341 3.33 -29.26 41.52
C LEU A 341 3.26 -29.67 43.00
N ALA A 342 3.42 -28.73 43.92
CA ALA A 342 3.25 -28.99 45.35
C ALA A 342 1.79 -29.35 45.69
N ARG A 343 0.81 -28.62 45.14
CA ARG A 343 -0.62 -28.92 45.32
C ARG A 343 -1.02 -30.27 44.70
N LEU A 344 -0.51 -30.59 43.52
CA LEU A 344 -0.79 -31.89 42.88
C LEU A 344 -0.27 -33.08 43.70
N ASN A 345 0.89 -32.94 44.35
CA ASN A 345 1.44 -33.99 45.22
C ASN A 345 0.68 -34.13 46.54
N GLU A 346 -0.03 -33.10 46.98
CA GLU A 346 -0.84 -33.10 48.21
C GLU A 346 -2.16 -33.88 48.02
N TRP A 347 -2.66 -33.96 46.78
CA TRP A 347 -3.86 -34.71 46.40
C TRP A 347 -3.63 -36.22 46.18
N GLN A 348 -2.38 -36.70 46.24
CA GLN A 348 -2.02 -38.12 46.11
C GLN A 348 -1.72 -38.82 47.44
N ARG A 349 -2.11 -38.24 48.59
CA ARG A 349 -2.04 -38.91 49.90
C ARG A 349 -3.40 -39.21 50.49
#